data_AF-A0AA40DRB6-F1
#
_entry.id   AF-A0AA40DRB6-F1
#
_cell.length_a   1.000
_cell.length_b   1.000
_cell.length_c   1.000
_cell.angle_alpha   90.00
_cell.angle_beta   90.00
_cell.angle_gamma   90.00
#
_symmetry.space_group_name_H-M   'P 1'
#
loop_
_entity.id
_entity.type
_entity.pdbx_description
1 polymer ?
#
loop_
_entity_poly.entity_id
_entity_poly.type
_entity_poly.pdbx_seq_one_letter_code
_entity_poly.pdbx_strand_id
1 'polypeptide(L)'
;MSFNIPDIDMVGNAVAPMQEEDVEMPDATHPTSLQAPVSKQYSEIDIILNDIYNTDARMFIFGHIAQIRDFWYELKTTSSLPLHTKCGDPRWMHCLEHLDRIVESDIPIYSRLAYVELVSVLDALKRSIQKDRKMGLLKSSIGRRNAVVAMDIYVQAQKIKTDPKAIRKQLNNRVSIGKRWARLCGNSPLRLLFFSANAERMM
;
A
#
# COMPACT_ATOMS: atom_id res chain seq x y z
N MET A 1 22.73 16.27 -10.58
CA MET A 1 22.09 17.57 -10.24
C MET A 1 22.07 17.64 -8.73
N SER A 2 22.99 18.42 -8.17
CA SER A 2 23.20 18.57 -6.73
C SER A 2 22.40 19.77 -6.25
N PHE A 3 21.54 19.58 -5.26
CA PHE A 3 20.79 20.69 -4.66
C PHE A 3 21.61 21.29 -3.51
N ASN A 4 21.98 22.55 -3.71
CA ASN A 4 22.67 23.43 -2.77
C ASN A 4 21.62 24.08 -1.86
N ILE A 5 21.77 23.99 -0.54
CA ILE A 5 20.96 24.73 0.44
C ILE A 5 21.81 25.91 0.91
N PRO A 6 21.35 27.17 0.83
CA PRO A 6 22.07 28.28 1.43
C PRO A 6 21.76 28.41 2.92
N ASP A 7 22.84 28.62 3.69
CA ASP A 7 22.84 29.07 5.08
C ASP A 7 22.04 30.37 5.26
N ILE A 8 21.23 30.43 6.31
CA ILE A 8 20.69 31.68 6.85
C ILE A 8 21.18 31.78 8.28
N ASP A 9 22.24 32.55 8.45
CA ASP A 9 22.65 33.10 9.74
C ASP A 9 22.31 34.58 9.78
N MET A 10 21.97 35.01 10.99
CA MET A 10 21.91 36.39 11.51
C MET A 10 20.65 37.19 11.21
N VAL A 11 19.83 37.40 12.26
CA VAL A 11 19.64 38.73 12.85
C VAL A 11 19.44 38.55 14.36
N GLY A 12 20.40 39.04 15.14
CA GLY A 12 20.28 39.12 16.58
C GLY A 12 19.22 40.13 17.01
N ASN A 13 18.59 39.87 18.15
CA ASN A 13 17.93 40.95 18.88
C ASN A 13 18.39 40.97 20.33
N ALA A 14 18.68 42.21 20.73
CA ALA A 14 19.31 42.61 21.96
C ALA A 14 18.54 42.15 23.21
N VAL A 15 19.30 41.66 24.18
CA VAL A 15 18.90 41.59 25.58
C VAL A 15 19.16 42.98 26.19
N ALA A 16 18.13 43.58 26.79
CA ALA A 16 18.29 44.66 27.76
C ALA A 16 17.44 44.32 29.00
N PRO A 17 17.97 44.49 30.22
CA PRO A 17 17.33 44.01 31.46
C PRO A 17 16.57 45.15 32.15
N MET A 18 15.30 44.97 32.50
CA MET A 18 14.64 45.85 33.46
C MET A 18 13.53 45.15 34.24
N GLN A 19 13.72 45.23 35.56
CA GLN A 19 12.73 45.39 36.64
C GLN A 19 12.15 44.12 37.29
N GLU A 20 12.69 43.88 38.49
CA GLU A 20 12.07 43.22 39.63
C GLU A 20 10.68 43.84 39.86
N GLU A 21 9.63 43.07 39.58
CA GLU A 21 8.30 43.30 40.17
C GLU A 21 8.10 42.26 41.27
N ASP A 22 7.76 42.78 42.44
CA ASP A 22 7.45 42.06 43.67
C ASP A 22 6.41 40.96 43.44
N VAL A 23 6.86 39.70 43.52
CA VAL A 23 5.96 38.54 43.57
C VAL A 23 5.50 38.39 45.02
N GLU A 24 4.35 38.98 45.29
CA GLU A 24 3.54 38.72 46.47
C GLU A 24 3.20 37.22 46.53
N MET A 25 3.68 36.54 47.57
CA MET A 25 3.42 35.11 47.79
C MET A 25 1.95 34.88 48.17
N PRO A 26 1.17 34.07 47.42
CA PRO A 26 -0.07 33.55 47.95
C PRO A 26 0.20 32.33 48.83
N ASP A 27 -0.33 32.44 50.03
CA ASP A 27 -0.33 31.51 51.15
C ASP A 27 -0.64 30.06 50.76
N ALA A 28 0.15 29.16 51.31
CA ALA A 28 0.06 27.73 51.09
C ALA A 28 -1.06 27.14 51.96
N THR A 29 -2.26 26.95 51.39
CA THR A 29 -3.21 25.93 51.91
C THR A 29 -4.38 25.67 50.96
N HIS A 30 -4.14 24.92 49.88
CA HIS A 30 -5.15 24.03 49.31
C HIS A 30 -4.45 22.83 48.66
N PRO A 31 -4.77 21.58 49.03
CA PRO A 31 -4.28 20.43 48.30
C PRO A 31 -4.99 20.39 46.94
N THR A 32 -4.32 20.89 45.91
CA THR A 32 -4.67 20.60 44.50
C THR A 32 -4.60 19.09 44.34
N SER A 33 -5.76 18.45 44.37
CA SER A 33 -5.93 17.05 44.00
C SER A 33 -5.39 16.91 42.57
N LEU A 34 -4.18 16.34 42.45
CA LEU A 34 -3.68 15.74 41.22
C LEU A 34 -4.71 14.67 40.83
N GLN A 35 -5.70 15.06 40.03
CA GLN A 35 -6.52 14.10 39.32
C GLN A 35 -5.55 13.27 38.49
N ALA A 36 -5.39 12.01 38.87
CA ALA A 36 -4.71 11.01 38.05
C ALA A 36 -5.26 11.11 36.62
N PRO A 37 -4.42 10.93 35.58
CA PRO A 37 -4.91 10.93 34.21
C PRO A 37 -6.02 9.89 34.13
N VAL A 38 -7.24 10.35 33.82
CA VAL A 38 -8.39 9.50 33.60
C VAL A 38 -7.98 8.49 32.55
N SER A 39 -7.72 7.26 32.97
CA SER A 39 -7.46 6.15 32.08
C SER A 39 -8.72 6.00 31.25
N LYS A 40 -8.68 6.49 30.00
CA LYS A 40 -9.76 6.26 29.05
C LYS A 40 -9.92 4.75 28.93
N GLN A 41 -10.93 4.19 29.58
CA GLN A 41 -11.39 2.85 29.31
C GLN A 41 -11.97 2.87 27.91
N TYR A 42 -11.14 2.48 26.94
CA TYR A 42 -11.58 2.24 25.58
C TYR A 42 -12.52 1.04 25.61
N SER A 43 -13.68 1.17 24.96
CA SER A 43 -14.55 0.02 24.77
C SER A 43 -13.83 -1.04 23.92
N GLU A 44 -14.24 -2.30 23.99
CA GLU A 44 -13.68 -3.35 23.12
C GLU A 44 -13.78 -2.98 21.63
N ILE A 45 -14.82 -2.23 21.26
CA ILE A 45 -15.01 -1.70 19.91
C ILE A 45 -13.92 -0.69 19.55
N ASP A 46 -13.55 0.20 20.47
CA ASP A 46 -12.51 1.19 20.23
C ASP A 46 -11.12 0.55 20.07
N ILE A 47 -10.86 -0.53 20.80
CA ILE A 47 -9.62 -1.32 20.66
C ILE A 47 -9.56 -1.94 19.26
N ILE A 48 -10.64 -2.57 18.81
CA ILE A 48 -10.74 -3.18 17.48
C ILE A 48 -10.63 -2.12 16.37
N LEU A 49 -11.26 -0.96 16.55
CA LEU A 49 -11.19 0.12 15.57
C LEU A 49 -9.78 0.69 15.47
N ASN A 50 -9.07 0.86 16.59
CA ASN A 50 -7.67 1.30 16.59
C ASN A 50 -6.74 0.24 15.98
N ASP A 51 -7.07 -1.05 16.10
CA ASP A 51 -6.31 -2.11 15.44
C ASP A 51 -6.55 -2.15 13.94
N ILE A 52 -7.75 -1.82 13.45
CA ILE A 52 -8.11 -1.84 12.02
C ILE A 52 -7.68 -0.56 11.32
N TYR A 53 -7.83 0.60 11.97
CA TYR A 53 -7.57 1.90 11.38
C TYR A 53 -6.22 2.45 11.80
N ASN A 54 -5.54 3.14 10.88
CA ASN A 54 -4.33 3.87 11.22
C ASN A 54 -4.74 5.13 12.01
N THR A 55 -4.46 5.17 13.31
CA THR A 55 -4.86 6.28 14.19
C THR A 55 -4.25 7.62 13.74
N ASP A 56 -3.09 7.57 13.08
CA ASP A 56 -2.41 8.71 12.46
C ASP A 56 -2.61 8.82 10.93
N ALA A 57 -3.58 8.07 10.37
CA ALA A 57 -3.88 8.06 8.93
C ALA A 57 -4.03 9.48 8.38
N ARG A 58 -4.67 10.36 9.14
CA ARG A 58 -4.98 11.72 8.71
C ARG A 58 -3.71 12.53 8.41
N MET A 59 -2.73 12.52 9.30
CA MET A 59 -1.47 13.25 9.12
C MET A 59 -0.63 12.64 7.99
N PHE A 60 -0.58 11.31 7.91
CA PHE A 60 0.10 10.61 6.83
C PHE A 60 -0.51 10.93 5.46
N ILE A 61 -1.85 10.92 5.37
CA ILE A 61 -2.59 11.23 4.14
C ILE A 61 -2.30 12.66 3.68
N PHE A 62 -2.40 13.66 4.56
CA PHE A 62 -2.15 15.06 4.16
C PHE A 62 -0.73 15.27 3.61
N GLY A 63 0.27 14.56 4.14
CA GLY A 63 1.64 14.66 3.65
C GLY A 63 1.92 13.89 2.34
N HIS A 64 1.17 12.84 2.04
CA HIS A 64 1.58 11.86 1.01
C HIS A 64 0.53 11.55 -0.06
N ILE A 65 -0.69 12.11 0.03
CA ILE A 65 -1.79 11.78 -0.88
C ILE A 65 -1.46 12.02 -2.36
N ALA A 66 -0.74 13.11 -2.68
CA ALA A 66 -0.33 13.42 -4.04
C ALA A 66 0.64 12.35 -4.57
N GLN A 67 1.68 12.02 -3.81
CA GLN A 67 2.66 10.99 -4.17
C GLN A 67 2.01 9.62 -4.36
N ILE A 68 1.08 9.26 -3.47
CA ILE A 68 0.39 7.97 -3.53
C ILE A 68 -0.56 7.90 -4.73
N ARG A 69 -1.26 8.99 -5.03
CA ARG A 69 -2.11 9.09 -6.22
C ARG A 69 -1.28 8.98 -7.49
N ASP A 70 -0.18 9.71 -7.57
CA ASP A 70 0.69 9.75 -8.75
C ASP A 70 1.36 8.38 -8.95
N PHE A 71 1.83 7.75 -7.87
CA PHE A 71 2.29 6.37 -7.87
C PHE A 71 1.21 5.39 -8.35
N TRP A 72 -0.02 5.49 -7.83
CA TRP A 72 -1.11 4.64 -8.29
C TRP A 72 -1.40 4.82 -9.77
N TYR A 73 -1.39 6.06 -10.26
CA TYR A 73 -1.59 6.37 -11.67
C TYR A 73 -0.48 5.79 -12.55
N GLU A 74 0.78 5.92 -12.13
CA GLU A 74 1.94 5.32 -12.81
C GLU A 74 1.84 3.79 -12.82
N LEU A 75 1.51 3.20 -11.68
CA LEU A 75 1.31 1.75 -11.54
C LEU A 75 0.23 1.26 -12.51
N LYS A 76 -0.92 1.96 -12.58
CA LYS A 76 -2.00 1.64 -13.50
C LYS A 76 -1.62 1.80 -14.96
N THR A 77 -0.85 2.83 -15.28
CA THR A 77 -0.41 3.08 -16.65
C THR A 77 0.56 2.00 -17.11
N THR A 78 1.47 1.60 -16.22
CA THR A 78 2.50 0.58 -16.49
C THR A 78 1.90 -0.83 -16.55
N SER A 79 0.84 -1.09 -15.78
CA SER A 79 0.13 -2.37 -15.76
C SER A 79 -0.97 -2.48 -16.82
N SER A 80 -1.41 -1.36 -17.41
CA SER A 80 -2.45 -1.33 -18.41
C SER A 80 -1.92 -1.79 -19.77
N LEU A 81 -2.39 -2.94 -20.21
CA LEU A 81 -2.08 -3.50 -21.52
C LEU A 81 -3.23 -3.25 -22.50
N PRO A 82 -2.94 -2.96 -23.78
CA PRO A 82 -3.97 -2.81 -24.80
C PRO A 82 -4.97 -3.97 -24.83
N LEU A 83 -6.25 -3.68 -25.14
CA LEU A 83 -7.34 -4.66 -25.15
C LEU A 83 -7.16 -5.85 -26.13
N HIS A 84 -6.19 -5.72 -27.04
CA HIS A 84 -5.85 -6.71 -28.07
C HIS A 84 -4.51 -7.39 -27.81
N THR A 85 -3.89 -7.15 -26.66
CA THR A 85 -2.67 -7.84 -26.26
C THR A 85 -2.95 -9.33 -26.09
N LYS A 86 -2.32 -10.14 -26.95
CA LYS A 86 -2.38 -11.60 -26.91
C LYS A 86 -1.72 -12.12 -25.65
N CYS A 87 -2.10 -13.31 -25.18
CA CYS A 87 -1.56 -13.87 -23.95
C CYS A 87 -0.06 -14.20 -24.03
N GLY A 88 0.48 -14.39 -25.25
CA GLY A 88 1.91 -14.61 -25.50
C GLY A 88 2.73 -13.32 -25.65
N ASP A 89 2.14 -12.14 -25.50
CA ASP A 89 2.88 -10.88 -25.61
C ASP A 89 3.88 -10.74 -24.43
N PRO A 90 5.17 -10.48 -24.69
CA PRO A 90 6.19 -10.36 -23.65
C PRO A 90 5.90 -9.26 -22.62
N ARG A 91 5.06 -8.27 -22.97
CA ARG A 91 4.66 -7.21 -22.03
C ARG A 91 3.91 -7.74 -20.81
N TRP A 92 3.21 -8.87 -20.92
CA TRP A 92 2.61 -9.52 -19.74
C TRP A 92 3.67 -9.93 -18.73
N MET A 93 4.76 -10.54 -19.19
CA MET A 93 5.85 -10.96 -18.31
C MET A 93 6.55 -9.76 -17.68
N HIS A 94 6.83 -8.71 -18.47
CA HIS A 94 7.44 -7.48 -17.94
C HIS A 94 6.55 -6.82 -16.87
N CYS A 95 5.24 -6.75 -17.12
CA CYS A 95 4.28 -6.22 -16.16
C CYS A 95 4.25 -7.03 -14.86
N LEU A 96 4.18 -8.36 -14.95
CA LEU A 96 4.14 -9.23 -13.78
C LEU A 96 5.45 -9.18 -12.99
N GLU A 97 6.60 -9.14 -13.67
CA GLU A 97 7.92 -8.98 -13.03
C GLU A 97 8.02 -7.63 -12.30
N HIS A 98 7.56 -6.55 -12.94
CA HIS A 98 7.57 -5.21 -12.34
C HIS A 98 6.68 -5.13 -11.09
N LEU A 99 5.45 -5.63 -11.16
CA LEU A 99 4.54 -5.66 -10.01
C LEU A 99 5.09 -6.47 -8.85
N ASP A 100 5.82 -7.55 -9.14
CA ASP A 100 6.39 -8.41 -8.11
C ASP A 100 7.41 -7.67 -7.24
N ARG A 101 8.26 -6.85 -7.87
CA ARG A 101 9.25 -6.03 -7.17
C ARG A 101 8.59 -4.99 -6.27
N ILE A 102 7.46 -4.43 -6.69
CA ILE A 102 6.73 -3.42 -5.91
C ILE A 102 5.96 -4.07 -4.76
N VAL A 103 5.46 -5.29 -4.93
CA VAL A 103 4.86 -6.06 -3.84
C VAL A 103 5.84 -6.22 -2.67
N GLU A 104 7.14 -6.30 -2.97
CA GLU A 104 8.22 -6.38 -1.99
C GLU A 104 8.70 -5.01 -1.46
N SER A 105 7.99 -3.92 -1.78
CA SER A 105 8.33 -2.58 -1.30
C SER A 105 8.21 -2.46 0.22
N ASP A 106 9.20 -1.80 0.84
CA ASP A 106 9.19 -1.44 2.26
C ASP A 106 8.13 -0.39 2.60
N ILE A 107 7.58 0.30 1.60
CA ILE A 107 6.51 1.29 1.78
C ILE A 107 5.16 0.54 1.77
N PRO A 108 4.46 0.41 2.92
CA PRO A 108 3.32 -0.50 3.04
C PRO A 108 2.19 -0.18 2.05
N ILE A 109 1.91 1.10 1.83
CA ILE A 109 0.86 1.51 0.89
C ILE A 109 1.20 1.13 -0.56
N TYR A 110 2.46 1.21 -0.99
CA TYR A 110 2.86 0.83 -2.33
C TYR A 110 2.74 -0.68 -2.54
N SER A 111 3.19 -1.46 -1.56
CA SER A 111 2.99 -2.92 -1.57
C SER A 111 1.50 -3.28 -1.67
N ARG A 112 0.62 -2.64 -0.87
CA ARG A 112 -0.84 -2.85 -0.91
C ARG A 112 -1.45 -2.53 -2.27
N LEU A 113 -1.07 -1.41 -2.86
CA LEU A 113 -1.54 -1.01 -4.20
C LEU A 113 -1.06 -2.00 -5.26
N ALA A 114 0.19 -2.46 -5.18
CA ALA A 114 0.72 -3.49 -6.08
C ALA A 114 0.01 -4.83 -5.94
N TYR A 115 -0.36 -5.23 -4.72
CA TYR A 115 -1.19 -6.42 -4.50
C TYR A 115 -2.54 -6.32 -5.20
N VAL A 116 -3.22 -5.17 -5.09
CA VAL A 116 -4.49 -4.93 -5.79
C VAL A 116 -4.29 -4.99 -7.30
N GLU A 117 -3.25 -4.35 -7.80
CA GLU A 117 -3.00 -4.30 -9.24
C GLU A 117 -2.57 -5.66 -9.81
N LEU A 118 -1.84 -6.46 -9.05
CA LEU A 118 -1.49 -7.83 -9.43
C LEU A 118 -2.74 -8.69 -9.67
N VAL A 119 -3.76 -8.57 -8.81
CA VAL A 119 -5.03 -9.27 -9.01
C VAL A 119 -5.73 -8.78 -10.29
N SER A 120 -5.78 -7.46 -10.49
CA SER A 120 -6.36 -6.84 -11.69
C SER A 120 -5.68 -7.34 -12.98
N VAL A 121 -4.34 -7.34 -13.02
CA VAL A 121 -3.55 -7.80 -14.17
C VAL A 121 -3.74 -9.29 -14.42
N LEU A 122 -3.74 -10.14 -13.39
CA LEU A 122 -3.97 -11.57 -13.57
C LEU A 122 -5.37 -11.87 -14.11
N ASP A 123 -6.39 -11.11 -13.70
CA ASP A 123 -7.74 -11.26 -14.25
C ASP A 123 -7.85 -10.74 -15.68
N ALA A 124 -7.14 -9.65 -16.02
CA ALA A 124 -7.01 -9.18 -17.41
C ALA A 124 -6.32 -10.24 -18.29
N LEU A 125 -5.24 -10.85 -17.80
CA LEU A 125 -4.53 -11.92 -18.50
C LEU A 125 -5.43 -13.14 -18.71
N LYS A 126 -6.20 -13.57 -17.70
CA LYS A 126 -7.18 -14.66 -17.85
C LYS A 126 -8.22 -14.36 -18.93
N ARG A 127 -8.68 -13.10 -19.03
CA ARG A 127 -9.60 -12.65 -20.07
C ARG A 127 -8.95 -12.67 -21.46
N SER A 128 -7.69 -12.23 -21.56
CA SER A 128 -6.90 -12.32 -22.80
C SER A 128 -6.74 -13.78 -23.25
N ILE A 129 -6.35 -14.68 -22.35
CA ILE A 129 -6.26 -16.13 -22.61
C ILE A 129 -7.61 -16.70 -23.07
N GLN A 130 -8.72 -16.30 -22.44
CA GLN A 130 -10.05 -16.73 -22.84
C GLN A 130 -10.39 -16.27 -24.27
N LYS A 131 -10.05 -15.03 -24.62
CA LYS A 131 -10.24 -14.46 -25.94
C LYS A 131 -9.41 -15.21 -26.98
N ASP A 132 -8.13 -15.44 -26.71
CA ASP A 132 -7.22 -16.18 -27.61
C ASP A 132 -7.70 -17.63 -27.85
N ARG A 133 -8.27 -18.29 -26.84
CA ARG A 133 -8.91 -19.61 -27.01
C ARG A 133 -10.13 -19.56 -27.92
N LYS A 134 -11.01 -18.58 -27.71
CA LYS A 134 -12.21 -18.40 -28.55
C LYS A 134 -11.85 -18.12 -30.01
N MET A 135 -10.73 -17.45 -30.25
CA MET A 135 -10.21 -17.16 -31.59
C MET A 135 -9.38 -18.31 -32.19
N GLY A 136 -9.25 -19.45 -31.49
CA GLY A 136 -8.44 -20.58 -31.96
C GLY A 136 -6.92 -20.35 -31.93
N LEU A 137 -6.45 -19.24 -31.36
CA LEU A 137 -5.03 -18.89 -31.25
C LEU A 137 -4.32 -19.69 -30.15
N LEU A 138 -5.08 -20.18 -29.17
CA LEU A 138 -4.56 -21.02 -28.09
C LEU A 138 -5.36 -22.33 -28.03
N LYS A 139 -4.66 -23.46 -28.21
CA LYS A 139 -5.29 -24.78 -28.10
C LYS A 139 -5.81 -25.03 -26.68
N SER A 140 -7.04 -25.50 -26.60
CA SER A 140 -7.60 -26.00 -25.35
C SER A 140 -7.03 -27.39 -25.06
N SER A 141 -6.57 -27.63 -23.83
CA SER A 141 -6.16 -28.95 -23.38
C SER A 141 -6.85 -29.31 -22.08
N ILE A 142 -7.15 -30.60 -21.91
CA ILE A 142 -7.81 -31.14 -20.71
C ILE A 142 -6.95 -30.79 -19.49
N GLY A 143 -7.59 -30.29 -18.42
CA GLY A 143 -6.93 -29.88 -17.19
C GLY A 143 -6.24 -28.50 -17.21
N ARG A 144 -5.95 -27.92 -18.39
CA ARG A 144 -5.27 -26.62 -18.49
C ARG A 144 -6.28 -25.48 -18.59
N ARG A 145 -6.83 -25.04 -17.46
CA ARG A 145 -7.76 -23.88 -17.39
C ARG A 145 -7.03 -22.56 -17.59
N ASN A 146 -7.75 -21.47 -17.88
CA ASN A 146 -7.17 -20.13 -18.10
C ASN A 146 -6.31 -19.68 -16.90
N ALA A 147 -6.74 -20.00 -15.68
CA ALA A 147 -5.98 -19.71 -14.47
C ALA A 147 -4.62 -20.44 -14.45
N VAL A 148 -4.57 -21.69 -14.90
CA VAL A 148 -3.32 -22.47 -14.98
C VAL A 148 -2.36 -21.85 -15.99
N VAL A 149 -2.87 -21.45 -17.16
CA VAL A 149 -2.06 -20.76 -18.18
C VAL A 149 -1.53 -19.42 -17.65
N ALA A 150 -2.36 -18.63 -16.95
CA ALA A 150 -1.92 -17.38 -16.35
C ALA A 150 -0.82 -17.60 -15.29
N MET A 151 -0.94 -18.65 -14.48
CA MET A 151 0.12 -19.05 -13.54
C MET A 151 1.40 -19.47 -14.26
N ASP A 152 1.30 -20.22 -15.37
CA ASP A 152 2.47 -20.62 -16.15
C ASP A 152 3.21 -19.38 -16.70
N ILE A 153 2.48 -18.39 -17.20
CA ILE A 153 3.05 -17.13 -17.70
C ILE A 153 3.72 -16.34 -16.57
N TYR A 154 3.08 -16.27 -15.40
CA TYR A 154 3.70 -15.65 -14.23
C TYR A 154 4.98 -16.36 -13.81
N VAL A 155 5.00 -17.69 -13.75
CA VAL A 155 6.21 -18.47 -13.43
C VAL A 155 7.32 -18.20 -14.44
N GLN A 156 7.00 -18.09 -15.73
CA GLN A 156 7.96 -17.72 -16.77
C GLN A 156 8.51 -16.30 -16.57
N ALA A 157 7.68 -15.36 -16.10
CA ALA A 157 8.11 -13.99 -15.81
C ALA A 157 9.15 -13.90 -14.69
N GLN A 158 9.13 -14.81 -13.71
CA GLN A 158 10.01 -14.77 -12.53
C GLN A 158 11.46 -15.21 -12.79
N LYS A 159 11.79 -15.61 -14.03
CA LYS A 159 13.10 -16.14 -14.44
C LYS A 159 13.51 -17.41 -13.64
N ILE A 160 14.42 -18.22 -14.18
CA ILE A 160 14.65 -19.65 -13.84
C ILE A 160 15.20 -19.91 -12.41
N LYS A 161 15.35 -18.91 -11.54
CA LYS A 161 16.16 -19.03 -10.32
C LYS A 161 15.51 -19.82 -9.17
N THR A 162 14.22 -20.15 -9.23
CA THR A 162 13.48 -20.75 -8.11
C THR A 162 12.57 -21.89 -8.57
N ASP A 163 12.33 -22.87 -7.68
CA ASP A 163 11.38 -23.97 -7.91
C ASP A 163 10.01 -23.44 -8.38
N PRO A 164 9.52 -23.87 -9.56
CA PRO A 164 8.19 -23.49 -10.07
C PRO A 164 7.05 -23.75 -9.09
N LYS A 165 7.14 -24.77 -8.23
CA LYS A 165 6.10 -25.04 -7.22
C LYS A 165 6.10 -23.96 -6.13
N ALA A 166 7.28 -23.51 -5.69
CA ALA A 166 7.42 -22.44 -4.73
C ALA A 166 6.85 -21.12 -5.28
N ILE A 167 7.15 -20.78 -6.54
CA ILE A 167 6.62 -19.57 -7.21
C ILE A 167 5.10 -19.63 -7.29
N ARG A 168 4.50 -20.79 -7.62
CA ARG A 168 3.04 -20.94 -7.64
C ARG A 168 2.42 -20.76 -6.26
N LYS A 169 3.04 -21.31 -5.21
CA LYS A 169 2.59 -21.14 -3.82
C LYS A 169 2.65 -19.68 -3.41
N GLN A 170 3.75 -18.99 -3.72
CA GLN A 170 3.93 -17.56 -3.48
C GLN A 170 2.87 -16.73 -4.20
N LEU A 171 2.66 -16.98 -5.50
CA LEU A 171 1.61 -16.31 -6.28
C LEU A 171 0.22 -16.51 -5.66
N ASN A 172 -0.12 -17.73 -5.26
CA ASN A 172 -1.41 -18.00 -4.61
C ASN A 172 -1.59 -17.21 -3.32
N ASN A 173 -0.54 -17.12 -2.50
CA ASN A 173 -0.55 -16.29 -1.29
C ASN A 173 -0.74 -14.81 -1.64
N ARG A 174 0.03 -14.30 -2.60
CA ARG A 174 -0.06 -12.91 -3.06
C ARG A 174 -1.44 -12.56 -3.61
N VAL A 175 -2.04 -13.47 -4.38
CA VAL A 175 -3.42 -13.31 -4.89
C VAL A 175 -4.45 -13.32 -3.76
N SER A 176 -4.24 -14.15 -2.74
CA SER A 176 -5.12 -14.17 -1.55
C SER A 176 -5.09 -12.83 -0.81
N ILE A 177 -3.88 -12.33 -0.52
CA ILE A 177 -3.65 -11.02 0.11
C ILE A 177 -4.22 -9.89 -0.75
N GLY A 178 -3.91 -9.88 -2.05
CA GLY A 178 -4.41 -8.85 -2.96
C GLY A 178 -5.91 -8.84 -3.13
N LYS A 179 -6.59 -9.99 -3.04
CA LYS A 179 -8.06 -10.04 -3.01
C LYS A 179 -8.63 -9.39 -1.75
N ARG A 180 -8.02 -9.61 -0.58
CA ARG A 180 -8.43 -8.94 0.66
C ARG A 180 -8.26 -7.43 0.55
N TRP A 181 -7.10 -6.97 0.09
CA TRP A 181 -6.87 -5.55 -0.16
C TRP A 181 -7.79 -4.96 -1.23
N ALA A 182 -8.11 -5.70 -2.29
CA ALA A 182 -9.03 -5.22 -3.33
C ALA A 182 -10.44 -5.02 -2.77
N ARG A 183 -10.90 -5.88 -1.85
CA ARG A 183 -12.18 -5.68 -1.14
C ARG A 183 -12.16 -4.42 -0.27
N LEU A 184 -11.09 -4.21 0.49
CA LEU A 184 -10.88 -3.04 1.35
C LEU A 184 -10.83 -1.72 0.55
N CYS A 185 -10.10 -1.75 -0.58
CA CYS A 185 -10.01 -0.66 -1.54
C CYS A 185 -11.39 -0.29 -2.12
N GLY A 186 -12.19 -1.29 -2.48
CA GLY A 186 -13.45 -1.08 -3.18
C GLY A 186 -13.23 -0.27 -4.46
N ASN A 187 -13.93 0.85 -4.58
CA ASN A 187 -13.85 1.72 -5.75
C ASN A 187 -12.74 2.78 -5.67
N SER A 188 -12.02 2.88 -4.55
CA SER A 188 -11.00 3.93 -4.37
C SER A 188 -9.73 3.41 -3.70
N PRO A 189 -8.56 3.47 -4.39
CA PRO A 189 -7.27 3.05 -3.84
C PRO A 189 -6.89 3.83 -2.58
N LEU A 190 -7.39 5.06 -2.43
CA LEU A 190 -7.12 5.90 -1.27
C LEU A 190 -7.73 5.33 0.01
N ARG A 191 -8.72 4.42 -0.08
CA ARG A 191 -9.26 3.75 1.12
C ARG A 191 -8.20 2.92 1.85
N LEU A 192 -7.19 2.43 1.13
CA LEU A 192 -6.09 1.64 1.71
C LEU A 192 -5.20 2.43 2.67
N LEU A 193 -5.29 3.77 2.67
CA LEU A 193 -4.56 4.65 3.57
C LEU A 193 -5.09 4.61 5.00
N PHE A 194 -6.39 4.33 5.14
CA PHE A 194 -7.04 4.28 6.45
C PHE A 194 -6.81 2.97 7.17
N PHE A 195 -6.49 1.90 6.45
CA PHE A 195 -6.33 0.57 7.02
C PHE A 195 -4.91 0.36 7.58
N SER A 196 -4.82 -0.22 8.77
CA SER A 196 -3.58 -0.70 9.37
C SER A 196 -3.09 -1.96 8.66
N ALA A 197 -1.91 -2.47 9.03
CA ALA A 197 -1.46 -3.77 8.57
C ALA A 197 -2.34 -4.92 9.10
N ASN A 198 -2.97 -4.75 10.27
CA ASN A 198 -3.81 -5.78 10.89
C ASN A 198 -5.16 -5.95 10.19
N ALA A 199 -5.66 -4.91 9.50
CA ALA A 199 -6.90 -4.97 8.73
C ALA A 199 -6.91 -6.12 7.70
N GLU A 200 -5.75 -6.48 7.14
CA GLU A 200 -5.62 -7.60 6.21
C GLU A 200 -5.83 -8.97 6.85
N ARG A 201 -5.47 -9.13 8.12
CA ARG A 201 -5.59 -10.40 8.85
C ARG A 201 -7.01 -10.68 9.33
N MET A 202 -7.83 -9.63 9.44
CA MET A 202 -9.19 -9.69 9.96
C MET A 202 -10.25 -9.96 8.88
N MET A 203 -9.86 -10.03 7.59
CA MET A 203 -10.75 -10.23 6.43
C MET A 203 -10.42 -11.48 5.62
#